data_AF-H8L646-F1
#
_entry.id   AF-H8L646-F1
#
_cell.length_a   1.000
_cell.length_b   1.000
_cell.length_c   1.000
_cell.angle_alpha   90.00
_cell.angle_beta   90.00
_cell.angle_gamma   90.00
#
_symmetry.space_group_name_H-M   'P 1'
#
loop_
_entity.id
_entity.type
_entity.pdbx_description
1 polymer ?
#
loop_
_entity_poly.entity_id
_entity_poly.type
_entity_poly.pdbx_seq_one_letter_code
_entity_poly.pdbx_strand_id
1 'polypeptide(L)'
;MTDRVIHTPASRATDPVSSHDAEMRVTRSGSRHSNRLAVVEAVRRYNDDMTSAEIALAAGLDYHEAARRLPECVTAGDLKKGPMRVCSVRGTLVCSWVMA
;
A
#
# COMPACT_ATOMS: atom_id res chain seq x y z
N MET A 1 31.71 -19.33 -21.44
CA MET A 1 31.67 -18.13 -20.58
C MET A 1 30.31 -18.12 -19.91
N THR A 2 30.28 -18.46 -18.63
CA THR A 2 29.08 -18.84 -17.87
C THR A 2 28.46 -17.58 -17.26
N ASP A 3 27.28 -17.20 -17.71
CA ASP A 3 26.54 -16.07 -17.15
C ASP A 3 25.82 -16.50 -15.87
N ARG A 4 26.10 -15.80 -14.77
CA ARG A 4 25.69 -16.17 -13.41
C ARG A 4 24.44 -15.36 -13.06
N VAL A 5 23.27 -15.94 -13.30
CA VAL A 5 21.98 -15.32 -12.94
C VAL A 5 21.84 -15.29 -11.41
N ILE A 6 21.86 -14.08 -10.84
CA ILE A 6 21.59 -13.87 -9.42
C ILE A 6 20.06 -13.87 -9.24
N HIS A 7 19.50 -15.01 -8.86
CA HIS A 7 18.15 -15.07 -8.31
C HIS A 7 18.20 -14.67 -6.84
N THR A 8 17.71 -13.49 -6.49
CA THR A 8 17.45 -13.12 -5.09
C THR A 8 15.99 -13.47 -4.78
N PRO A 9 15.70 -14.53 -4.01
CA PRO A 9 14.35 -14.80 -3.55
C PRO A 9 14.03 -13.85 -2.39
N ALA A 10 13.36 -12.74 -2.66
CA ALA A 10 12.81 -11.88 -1.63
C ALA A 10 11.43 -12.41 -1.20
N SER A 11 11.42 -13.56 -0.51
CA SER A 11 10.21 -14.03 0.18
C SER A 11 10.63 -14.76 1.44
N ARG A 12 10.54 -14.05 2.57
CA ARG A 12 10.49 -14.71 3.88
C ARG A 12 9.03 -15.05 4.14
N ALA A 13 8.79 -16.35 4.31
CA ALA A 13 7.50 -16.96 4.53
C ALA A 13 7.02 -16.71 5.96
N THR A 14 6.26 -15.64 6.19
CA THR A 14 5.34 -15.49 7.34
C THR A 14 4.50 -14.23 7.12
N ASP A 15 3.45 -14.30 6.31
CA ASP A 15 2.34 -13.35 6.44
C ASP A 15 1.00 -14.05 6.18
N PRO A 16 -0.01 -13.80 7.03
CA PRO A 16 -1.26 -14.56 7.05
C PRO A 16 -2.16 -14.29 5.84
N VAL A 17 -2.90 -15.33 5.49
CA VAL A 17 -3.85 -15.45 4.38
C VAL A 17 -4.86 -14.30 4.35
N SER A 18 -4.65 -13.30 3.48
CA SER A 18 -5.70 -12.41 2.99
C SER A 18 -5.65 -12.17 1.47
N SER A 19 -4.72 -12.83 0.76
CA SER A 19 -4.38 -12.56 -0.64
C SER A 19 -5.34 -13.10 -1.70
N HIS A 20 -6.62 -13.33 -1.42
CA HIS A 20 -7.57 -13.81 -2.44
C HIS A 20 -8.52 -12.76 -3.03
N ASP A 21 -8.64 -11.55 -2.43
CA ASP A 21 -9.62 -10.56 -2.91
C ASP A 21 -9.05 -9.47 -3.84
N ALA A 22 -7.72 -9.37 -4.00
CA ALA A 22 -7.11 -8.23 -4.69
C ALA A 22 -6.77 -8.46 -6.18
N GLU A 23 -6.80 -9.70 -6.69
CA GLU A 23 -6.26 -10.02 -8.02
C GLU A 23 -7.13 -9.59 -9.21
N MET A 24 -8.35 -9.07 -9.01
CA MET A 24 -9.29 -8.85 -10.12
C MET A 24 -9.33 -7.45 -10.78
N ARG A 25 -8.42 -6.50 -10.52
CA ARG A 25 -8.67 -5.08 -10.95
C ARG A 25 -7.55 -4.28 -11.62
N VAL A 26 -6.55 -4.89 -12.27
CA VAL A 26 -5.43 -4.11 -12.83
C VAL A 26 -5.26 -4.33 -14.34
N THR A 27 -6.08 -3.65 -15.14
CA THR A 27 -5.90 -3.50 -16.60
C THR A 27 -5.32 -2.10 -16.90
N ARG A 28 -4.00 -2.08 -17.11
CA ARG A 28 -3.01 -1.12 -17.67
C ARG A 28 -3.30 0.40 -17.90
N SER A 29 -4.53 0.90 -17.93
CA SER A 29 -4.85 2.35 -17.90
C SER A 29 -5.84 2.72 -16.78
N GLY A 30 -6.64 1.77 -16.31
CA GLY A 30 -7.47 1.89 -15.10
C GLY A 30 -6.67 1.73 -13.81
N SER A 31 -5.46 1.16 -13.88
CA SER A 31 -4.62 0.82 -12.72
C SER A 31 -4.35 2.01 -11.79
N ARG A 32 -4.08 3.22 -12.31
CA ARG A 32 -3.83 4.37 -11.42
C ARG A 32 -5.08 4.78 -10.64
N HIS A 33 -6.23 4.86 -11.32
CA HIS A 33 -7.49 5.24 -10.68
C HIS A 33 -7.95 4.13 -9.73
N SER A 34 -7.89 2.87 -10.14
CA SER A 34 -8.18 1.69 -9.31
C SER A 34 -7.28 1.65 -8.08
N ASN A 35 -5.96 1.86 -8.21
CA ASN A 35 -5.03 1.85 -7.08
C ASN A 35 -5.32 3.00 -6.13
N ARG A 36 -5.68 4.19 -6.64
CA ARG A 36 -6.08 5.33 -5.82
C ARG A 36 -7.35 5.02 -5.02
N LEU A 37 -8.37 4.46 -5.66
CA LEU A 37 -9.60 4.04 -4.99
C LEU A 37 -9.33 2.94 -3.95
N ALA A 38 -8.47 1.97 -4.26
CA ALA A 38 -8.07 0.91 -3.33
C ALA A 38 -7.37 1.49 -2.09
N VAL A 39 -6.52 2.50 -2.25
CA VAL A 39 -5.87 3.21 -1.14
C VAL A 39 -6.88 3.94 -0.25
N VAL A 40 -7.82 4.68 -0.84
CA VAL A 40 -8.87 5.39 -0.08
C VAL A 40 -9.78 4.40 0.65
N GLU A 41 -10.19 3.33 -0.03
CA GLU A 41 -11.06 2.31 0.57
C GLU A 41 -10.34 1.56 1.70
N ALA A 42 -9.04 1.30 1.58
CA ALA A 42 -8.25 0.73 2.66
C ALA A 42 -8.30 1.62 3.91
N VAL A 43 -7.96 2.91 3.79
CA VAL A 43 -8.00 3.83 4.93
C VAL A 43 -9.42 3.95 5.51
N ARG A 44 -10.44 4.02 4.65
CA ARG A 44 -11.84 4.07 5.06
C ARG A 44 -12.29 2.83 5.83
N ARG A 45 -11.90 1.64 5.39
CA ARG A 45 -12.33 0.36 5.97
C ARG A 45 -11.82 0.17 7.40
N TYR A 46 -10.59 0.57 7.66
CA TYR A 46 -9.99 0.43 8.99
C TYR A 46 -10.36 1.59 9.92
N ASN A 47 -10.82 2.73 9.37
CA ASN A 47 -11.23 3.92 10.11
C ASN A 47 -10.19 4.38 11.16
N ASP A 48 -8.91 4.11 10.87
CA ASP A 48 -7.77 4.29 11.76
C ASP A 48 -6.64 5.01 11.03
N ASP A 49 -5.66 5.52 11.79
CA ASP A 49 -4.49 6.19 11.26
C ASP A 49 -3.47 5.17 10.69
N MET A 50 -3.55 4.94 9.38
CA MET A 50 -2.74 3.91 8.71
C MET A 50 -1.48 4.48 8.07
N THR A 51 -0.36 3.77 8.19
CA THR A 51 0.89 4.11 7.50
C THR A 51 0.88 3.62 6.05
N SER A 52 1.76 4.17 5.21
CA SER A 52 1.82 3.80 3.78
C SER A 52 2.03 2.29 3.55
N ALA A 53 2.74 1.60 4.44
CA ALA A 53 2.97 0.16 4.34
C ALA A 53 1.73 -0.65 4.76
N GLU A 54 1.02 -0.23 5.80
CA GLU A 54 -0.24 -0.85 6.22
C GLU A 54 -1.32 -0.67 5.14
N ILE A 55 -1.36 0.51 4.51
CA ILE A 55 -2.27 0.79 3.39
C ILE A 55 -1.95 -0.09 2.19
N ALA A 56 -0.67 -0.25 1.84
CA ALA A 56 -0.25 -1.11 0.74
C ALA A 56 -0.72 -2.55 0.95
N LEU A 57 -0.49 -3.08 2.16
CA LEU A 57 -0.93 -4.42 2.55
C LEU A 57 -2.46 -4.56 2.48
N ALA A 58 -3.19 -3.60 3.05
CA ALA A 58 -4.66 -3.59 3.04
C ALA A 58 -5.27 -3.44 1.64
N ALA A 59 -4.63 -2.67 0.76
CA ALA A 59 -5.07 -2.42 -0.61
C ALA A 59 -4.62 -3.51 -1.60
N GLY A 60 -3.78 -4.46 -1.17
CA GLY A 60 -3.18 -5.47 -2.05
C GLY A 60 -2.24 -4.87 -3.11
N LEU A 61 -1.56 -3.78 -2.76
CA LEU A 61 -0.65 -3.05 -3.66
C LEU A 61 0.81 -3.21 -3.21
N ASP A 62 1.74 -3.00 -4.13
CA ASP A 62 3.14 -2.81 -3.72
C ASP A 62 3.29 -1.52 -2.90
N TYR A 63 4.24 -1.52 -1.96
CA TYR A 63 4.53 -0.38 -1.10
C TYR A 63 4.76 0.90 -1.92
N HIS A 64 5.55 0.83 -2.99
CA HIS A 64 5.85 1.99 -3.83
C HIS A 64 4.66 2.43 -4.66
N GLU A 65 3.77 1.51 -5.05
CA GLU A 65 2.53 1.86 -5.72
C GLU A 65 1.61 2.65 -4.79
N ALA A 66 1.35 2.15 -3.59
CA ALA A 66 0.55 2.86 -2.59
C ALA A 66 1.17 4.21 -2.24
N ALA A 67 2.49 4.24 -1.94
CA ALA A 67 3.19 5.47 -1.56
C ALA A 67 3.10 6.58 -2.63
N ARG A 68 3.13 6.23 -3.92
CA ARG A 68 2.95 7.20 -5.01
C ARG A 68 1.51 7.71 -5.15
N ARG A 69 0.50 6.96 -4.70
CA ARG A 69 -0.91 7.37 -4.76
C ARG A 69 -1.31 8.28 -3.59
N LEU A 70 -0.66 8.19 -2.44
CA LEU A 70 -1.03 8.96 -1.24
C LEU A 70 -1.02 10.49 -1.47
N PRO A 71 0.01 11.10 -2.10
CA PRO A 71 -0.05 12.53 -2.43
C PRO A 71 -1.22 12.89 -3.35
N GLU A 72 -1.56 12.02 -4.30
CA GLU A 72 -2.68 12.23 -5.23
C GLU A 72 -4.03 12.21 -4.48
N CYS A 73 -4.18 11.34 -3.48
CA CYS A 73 -5.36 11.29 -2.62
C CYS A 73 -5.49 12.55 -1.76
N VAL A 74 -4.37 13.14 -1.32
CA VAL A 74 -4.38 14.43 -0.61
C VAL A 74 -4.78 15.56 -1.54
N THR A 75 -4.20 15.63 -2.74
CA THR A 75 -4.59 16.66 -3.73
C THR A 75 -6.05 16.54 -4.14
N ALA A 76 -6.60 15.32 -4.20
CA ALA A 76 -8.01 15.09 -4.47
C ALA A 76 -8.94 15.37 -3.28
N GLY A 77 -8.40 15.58 -2.08
CA GLY A 77 -9.18 15.82 -0.86
C GLY A 77 -9.79 14.57 -0.24
N ASP A 78 -9.32 13.37 -0.60
CA ASP A 78 -9.80 12.11 -0.02
C ASP A 78 -9.07 11.77 1.30
N LEU A 79 -7.78 12.09 1.38
CA LEU A 79 -6.92 11.79 2.52
C LEU A 79 -6.19 13.03 3.02
N LYS A 80 -5.73 12.98 4.27
CA LYS A 80 -4.80 13.94 4.85
C LYS A 80 -3.70 13.22 5.63
N LYS A 81 -2.56 13.91 5.81
CA LYS A 81 -1.48 13.41 6.66
C LYS A 81 -1.95 13.39 8.12
N GLY A 82 -1.78 12.24 8.77
CA GLY A 82 -2.02 12.05 10.19
C GLY A 82 -0.74 12.20 11.02
N PRO A 83 -0.79 11.86 12.32
CA PRO A 83 0.37 11.91 13.21
C PRO A 83 1.47 10.90 12.80
N MET A 84 2.68 11.13 13.30
CA MET A 84 3.75 10.13 13.20
C MET A 84 3.43 8.97 14.16
N ARG A 85 3.43 7.74 13.66
CA ARG A 85 3.24 6.52 14.44
C ARG A 85 4.25 5.45 14.05
N VAL A 86 4.47 4.49 14.95
CA VAL A 86 5.27 3.31 14.62
C VAL A 86 4.43 2.41 13.72
N CYS A 87 4.93 2.15 12.51
CA CYS A 87 4.30 1.23 11.56
C CYS A 87 4.33 -0.19 12.12
N SER A 88 3.18 -0.85 12.22
CA SER A 88 3.10 -2.24 12.70
C SER A 88 3.78 -3.23 11.75
N VAL A 89 3.83 -2.93 10.45
CA VAL A 89 4.45 -3.77 9.41
C VAL A 89 5.98 -3.64 9.41
N ARG A 90 6.53 -2.43 9.60
CA ARG A 90 7.98 -2.15 9.44
C ARG A 90 8.72 -1.84 10.74
N GLY A 91 8.00 -1.58 11.84
CA GLY A 91 8.57 -1.20 13.13
C GLY A 91 9.23 0.17 13.16
N THR A 92 9.01 1.02 12.14
CA THR A 92 9.64 2.34 12.02
C THR A 92 8.64 3.47 12.23
N LEU A 93 9.11 4.58 12.82
CA LEU A 93 8.31 5.79 13.02
C LEU A 93 8.10 6.48 11.66
N VAL A 94 6.85 6.52 11.19
CA VAL A 94 6.47 7.09 9.89
C VAL A 94 5.15 7.85 9.99
N CYS A 95 4.90 8.69 8.99
CA CYS A 95 3.64 9.43 8.90
C CYS A 95 2.47 8.48 8.58
N SER A 96 1.37 8.65 9.29
CA SER A 96 0.09 8.00 9.00
C SER A 96 -0.76 8.84 8.04
N TRP A 97 -1.82 8.23 7.54
CA TRP A 97 -2.80 8.82 6.64
C TRP A 97 -4.19 8.50 7.16
N VAL A 98 -5.04 9.52 7.15
CA VAL A 98 -6.43 9.45 7.64
C VAL A 98 -7.35 10.04 6.58
N MET A 99 -8.64 9.72 6.67
CA MET A 99 -9.67 10.36 5.83
C MET A 99 -9.65 11.89 6.04
N ALA A 100 -9.71 12.64 4.94
CA ALA A 100 -9.71 14.11 4.96
C ALA A 100 -10.91 14.68 5.73
#